data_AF-A0A151QFP8-F1
#
_entry.id   AF-A0A151QFP8-F1
#
_cell.length_a   1.000
_cell.length_b   1.000
_cell.length_c   1.000
_cell.angle_alpha   90.00
_cell.angle_beta   90.00
_cell.angle_gamma   90.00
#
_symmetry.space_group_name_H-M   'P 1'
#
loop_
_entity.id
_entity.type
_entity.pdbx_description
1 polymer ?
#
loop_
_entity_poly.entity_id
_entity_poly.type
_entity_poly.pdbx_seq_one_letter_code
_entity_poly.pdbx_strand_id
1 'polypeptide(L)'
;MAWGLQYYLLGVHTGFLIMLLTGVRQAVTIYSNVMGQRLRLALVLGFSGLAIAIAVFTWQGWLASSLPLFATLLGTWALFMMGNVGMRKATLVTNALWAVHGYLFDSWELCLTMIVITVANLYGLYRLRGATVVP
;
A
#
# COMPACT_ATOMS: atom_id res chain seq x y z
N MET A 1 1.90 11.93 -3.06
CA MET A 1 1.21 12.48 -4.25
C MET A 1 2.19 12.93 -5.34
N ALA A 2 3.38 13.47 -5.00
CA ALA A 2 4.43 13.82 -5.98
C ALA A 2 4.81 12.66 -6.94
N TRP A 3 4.89 11.41 -6.44
CA TRP A 3 5.20 10.21 -7.23
C TRP A 3 4.19 9.85 -8.30
N GLY A 4 2.92 10.17 -8.05
CA GLY A 4 1.88 9.93 -9.02
C GLY A 4 2.07 10.76 -10.29
N LEU A 5 2.53 12.00 -10.12
CA LEU A 5 2.83 12.90 -11.23
C LEU A 5 4.02 12.41 -12.06
N GLN A 6 5.04 11.81 -11.42
CA GLN A 6 6.17 11.17 -12.12
C GLN A 6 5.71 9.99 -12.98
N TYR A 7 4.83 9.13 -12.47
CA TYR A 7 4.27 8.03 -13.27
C TYR A 7 3.38 8.51 -14.43
N TYR A 8 2.64 9.61 -14.24
CA TYR A 8 1.91 10.26 -15.34
C TYR A 8 2.86 10.78 -16.42
N LEU A 9 4.00 11.36 -16.03
CA LEU A 9 5.04 11.85 -16.96
C LEU A 9 5.81 10.71 -17.65
N LEU A 10 5.92 9.55 -17.02
CA LEU A 10 6.51 8.33 -17.60
C LEU A 10 5.52 7.53 -18.47
N GLY A 11 4.28 7.98 -18.62
CA GLY A 11 3.24 7.28 -19.37
C GLY A 11 2.69 6.03 -18.67
N VAL A 12 3.06 5.80 -17.41
CA VAL A 12 2.64 4.63 -16.63
C VAL A 12 1.37 4.95 -15.83
N HIS A 13 0.24 5.01 -16.52
CA HIS A 13 -1.04 5.48 -15.95
C HIS A 13 -1.58 4.55 -14.84
N THR A 14 -1.26 3.25 -14.85
CA THR A 14 -1.67 2.33 -13.77
C THR A 14 -1.06 2.70 -12.44
N GLY A 15 0.26 2.93 -12.42
CA GLY A 15 1.00 3.26 -11.20
C GLY A 15 0.52 4.56 -10.58
N PHE A 16 0.20 5.55 -11.42
CA PHE A 16 -0.36 6.83 -10.99
C PHE A 16 -1.72 6.67 -10.27
N LEU A 17 -2.68 6.03 -10.92
CA LEU A 17 -4.04 5.89 -10.39
C LEU A 17 -4.06 5.04 -9.11
N ILE A 18 -3.24 3.99 -9.06
CA ILE A 18 -3.08 3.16 -7.87
C ILE A 18 -2.42 3.96 -6.72
N MET A 19 -1.45 4.83 -7.00
CA MET A 19 -0.85 5.73 -6.01
C MET A 19 -1.85 6.73 -5.45
N LEU A 20 -2.70 7.33 -6.30
CA LEU A 20 -3.79 8.20 -5.87
C LEU A 20 -4.78 7.45 -4.97
N LEU A 21 -5.22 6.27 -5.43
CA LEU A 21 -6.10 5.40 -4.67
C LEU A 21 -5.52 5.03 -3.31
N THR A 22 -4.23 4.71 -3.27
CA THR A 22 -3.51 4.39 -2.04
C THR A 22 -3.46 5.60 -1.10
N GLY A 23 -3.24 6.81 -1.62
CA GLY A 23 -3.28 8.04 -0.83
C GLY A 23 -4.64 8.27 -0.16
N VAL A 24 -5.73 8.15 -0.94
CA VAL A 24 -7.11 8.25 -0.42
C VAL A 24 -7.37 7.17 0.62
N ARG A 25 -7.00 5.92 0.33
CA ARG A 25 -7.13 4.80 1.25
C ARG A 25 -6.46 5.10 2.59
N GLN A 26 -5.22 5.55 2.58
CA GLN A 26 -4.47 5.86 3.80
C GLN A 26 -5.15 6.93 4.68
N ALA A 27 -5.75 7.96 4.06
CA ALA A 27 -6.52 8.96 4.79
C ALA A 27 -7.76 8.34 5.47
N VAL A 28 -8.46 7.45 4.78
CA VAL A 28 -9.63 6.73 5.33
C VAL A 28 -9.22 5.78 6.47
N THR A 29 -8.06 5.13 6.36
CA THR A 29 -7.61 4.17 7.38
C THR A 29 -7.34 4.81 8.75
N ILE A 30 -7.06 6.11 8.82
CA ILE A 30 -6.88 6.84 10.09
C ILE A 30 -8.12 6.64 10.99
N TYR A 31 -9.30 6.61 10.39
CA TYR A 31 -10.57 6.42 11.09
C TYR A 31 -10.98 4.95 11.23
N SER A 32 -10.21 3.99 10.72
CA SER A 32 -10.57 2.57 10.73
C SER A 32 -10.84 2.03 12.14
N ASN A 33 -10.12 2.52 13.16
CA ASN A 33 -10.25 2.09 14.55
C ASN A 33 -11.63 2.32 15.16
N VAL A 34 -12.38 3.33 14.68
CA VAL A 34 -13.74 3.64 15.15
C VAL A 34 -14.84 3.04 14.25
N MET A 35 -14.47 2.42 13.13
CA MET A 35 -15.41 1.83 12.19
C MET A 35 -15.86 0.42 12.61
N GLY A 36 -17.16 0.15 12.49
CA GLY A 36 -17.70 -1.21 12.64
C GLY A 36 -17.26 -2.17 11.53
N GLN A 37 -17.25 -3.47 11.83
CA GLN A 37 -16.74 -4.52 10.94
C GLN A 37 -17.39 -4.52 9.53
N ARG A 38 -18.69 -4.25 9.43
CA ARG A 38 -19.42 -4.18 8.14
C ARG A 38 -18.91 -3.04 7.25
N LEU A 39 -18.63 -1.87 7.85
CA LEU A 39 -18.10 -0.71 7.11
C LEU A 39 -16.66 -0.97 6.65
N ARG A 40 -15.84 -1.60 7.49
CA ARG A 40 -14.47 -2.00 7.12
C ARG A 40 -14.47 -2.96 5.92
N LEU A 41 -15.35 -3.97 5.92
CA LEU A 41 -15.52 -4.88 4.79
C LEU A 41 -15.99 -4.15 3.52
N ALA A 42 -16.96 -3.25 3.62
CA ALA A 42 -17.42 -2.46 2.49
C ALA A 42 -16.31 -1.60 1.89
N LEU A 43 -15.48 -0.97 2.73
CA LEU A 43 -14.32 -0.20 2.28
C LEU A 43 -13.25 -1.07 1.63
N VAL A 44 -12.96 -2.24 2.21
CA VAL A 44 -12.02 -3.20 1.61
C VAL A 44 -12.50 -3.62 0.23
N LEU A 45 -13.77 -3.99 0.07
CA LEU A 45 -14.35 -4.37 -1.21
C LEU A 45 -14.35 -3.20 -2.19
N GLY A 46 -14.70 -1.99 -1.75
CA GLY A 46 -14.70 -0.80 -2.58
C GLY A 46 -13.32 -0.43 -3.10
N PHE A 47 -12.31 -0.34 -2.22
CA PHE A 47 -10.93 -0.05 -2.61
C PHE A 47 -10.32 -1.15 -3.47
N SER A 48 -10.62 -2.42 -3.16
CA SER A 48 -10.12 -3.55 -3.95
C SER A 48 -10.75 -3.58 -5.34
N GLY A 49 -12.07 -3.38 -5.43
CA GLY A 49 -12.79 -3.30 -6.70
C GLY A 49 -12.27 -2.15 -7.57
N LEU A 50 -12.03 -0.97 -6.98
CA LEU A 50 -11.49 0.17 -7.71
C LEU A 50 -10.05 -0.06 -8.16
N ALA A 51 -9.21 -0.71 -7.35
CA ALA A 51 -7.85 -1.09 -7.72
C ALA A 51 -7.85 -2.07 -8.90
N ILE A 52 -8.72 -3.08 -8.88
CA ILE A 52 -8.88 -4.03 -9.99
C ILE A 52 -9.37 -3.32 -11.25
N ALA A 53 -10.38 -2.45 -11.14
CA ALA A 53 -10.88 -1.68 -12.27
C ALA A 53 -9.76 -0.84 -12.91
N ILE A 54 -8.99 -0.11 -12.11
CA ILE A 54 -7.84 0.65 -12.58
C ILE A 54 -6.84 -0.26 -13.31
N ALA A 55 -6.48 -1.40 -12.72
CA ALA A 55 -5.55 -2.33 -13.33
C ALA A 55 -6.06 -2.88 -14.67
N VAL A 56 -7.35 -3.23 -14.77
CA VAL A 56 -7.95 -3.72 -16.02
C VAL A 56 -7.97 -2.64 -17.11
N PHE A 57 -8.39 -1.42 -16.79
CA PHE A 57 -8.51 -0.34 -17.79
C PHE A 57 -7.18 0.28 -18.21
N THR A 58 -6.17 0.23 -17.35
CA THR A 58 -4.86 0.83 -17.63
C THR A 58 -3.78 -0.21 -17.83
N TRP A 59 -4.13 -1.47 -18.09
CA TRP A 59 -3.17 -2.57 -18.12
C TRP A 59 -1.97 -2.30 -19.04
N GLN A 60 -0.78 -2.22 -18.45
CA GLN A 60 0.47 -1.85 -19.12
C GLN A 60 1.51 -2.97 -19.06
N GLY A 61 1.04 -4.20 -18.88
CA GLY A 61 1.86 -5.41 -18.83
C GLY A 61 1.89 -6.05 -17.45
N TRP A 62 2.31 -7.32 -17.44
CA TRP A 62 2.23 -8.16 -16.25
C TRP A 62 2.97 -7.55 -15.06
N LEU A 63 4.24 -7.15 -15.22
CA LEU A 63 5.02 -6.58 -14.11
C LEU A 63 4.56 -5.18 -13.71
N ALA A 64 4.16 -4.35 -14.67
CA ALA A 64 3.70 -2.97 -14.44
C ALA A 64 2.40 -2.92 -13.62
N SER A 65 1.45 -3.81 -13.92
CA SER A 65 0.10 -3.74 -13.35
C SER A 65 -0.12 -4.73 -12.21
N SER A 66 0.52 -5.91 -12.22
CA SER A 66 0.30 -6.92 -11.17
C SER A 66 0.98 -6.56 -9.85
N LEU A 67 2.20 -6.01 -9.87
CA LEU A 67 2.94 -5.66 -8.65
C LEU A 67 2.19 -4.58 -7.83
N PRO A 68 1.77 -3.44 -8.41
CA PRO A 68 1.03 -2.43 -7.66
C PRO A 68 -0.37 -2.89 -7.27
N LEU A 69 -1.04 -3.69 -8.11
CA LEU A 69 -2.35 -4.25 -7.80
C LEU A 69 -2.28 -5.16 -6.58
N PHE A 70 -1.35 -6.12 -6.58
CA PHE A 70 -1.20 -7.07 -5.48
C PHE A 70 -0.79 -6.36 -4.18
N ALA A 71 0.16 -5.42 -4.27
CA ALA A 71 0.54 -4.55 -3.16
C ALA A 71 -0.66 -3.78 -2.59
N THR A 72 -1.52 -3.26 -3.47
CA THR A 72 -2.71 -2.51 -3.07
C THR A 72 -3.75 -3.41 -2.41
N LEU A 73 -4.07 -4.57 -2.98
CA LEU A 73 -5.02 -5.51 -2.41
C LEU A 73 -4.56 -6.00 -1.02
N LEU A 74 -3.30 -6.42 -0.90
CA LEU A 74 -2.72 -6.88 0.36
C LEU A 74 -2.71 -5.74 1.40
N GLY A 75 -2.29 -4.54 0.99
CA GLY A 75 -2.30 -3.37 1.86
C GLY A 75 -3.70 -3.01 2.35
N THR A 76 -4.72 -3.09 1.48
CA THR A 76 -6.10 -2.72 1.82
C THR A 76 -6.64 -3.71 2.85
N TRP A 77 -6.44 -5.00 2.61
CA TRP A 77 -6.84 -6.03 3.55
C TRP A 77 -6.15 -5.86 4.91
N ALA A 78 -4.83 -5.67 4.91
CA ALA A 78 -4.03 -5.52 6.12
C ALA A 78 -4.44 -4.31 6.96
N LEU A 79 -4.69 -3.18 6.31
CA LEU A 79 -5.02 -1.91 6.96
C LEU A 79 -6.39 -1.92 7.64
N PHE A 80 -7.38 -2.64 7.09
CA PHE A 80 -8.74 -2.64 7.61
C PHE A 80 -9.08 -3.89 8.45
N MET A 81 -8.44 -5.04 8.18
CA MET A 81 -8.82 -6.33 8.76
C MET A 81 -7.78 -6.91 9.73
N MET A 82 -6.52 -6.48 9.69
CA MET A 82 -5.48 -7.02 10.57
C MET A 82 -5.20 -6.10 11.77
N GLY A 83 -4.91 -6.70 12.93
CA GLY A 83 -4.44 -5.97 14.09
C GLY A 83 -3.02 -5.41 13.90
N ASN A 84 -2.56 -4.59 14.85
CA ASN A 84 -1.32 -3.79 14.76
C ASN A 84 -0.07 -4.57 14.27
N VAL A 85 0.14 -5.80 14.71
CA VAL A 85 1.32 -6.60 14.32
C VAL A 85 1.18 -7.18 12.92
N GLY A 86 -0.01 -7.70 12.58
CA GLY A 86 -0.30 -8.27 11.26
C GLY A 86 -0.28 -7.20 10.17
N MET A 87 -0.86 -6.03 10.45
CA MET A 87 -0.84 -4.87 9.58
C MET A 87 0.59 -4.47 9.22
N ARG A 88 1.48 -4.33 10.21
CA ARG A 88 2.88 -3.94 9.98
C ARG A 88 3.66 -4.97 9.14
N LYS A 89 3.45 -6.28 9.35
CA LYS A 89 4.08 -7.32 8.52
C LYS A 89 3.61 -7.25 7.07
N ALA A 90 2.32 -7.08 6.83
CA ALA A 90 1.77 -6.96 5.49
C ALA A 90 2.20 -5.65 4.81
N THR A 91 2.39 -4.56 5.56
CA THR A 91 2.98 -3.32 5.04
C THR A 91 4.42 -3.52 4.59
N LEU A 92 5.23 -4.34 5.29
CA LEU A 92 6.58 -4.66 4.83
C LEU A 92 6.58 -5.39 3.48
N VAL A 93 5.68 -6.37 3.30
CA VAL A 93 5.51 -7.07 2.01
C VAL A 93 5.04 -6.11 0.92
N THR A 94 4.07 -5.25 1.25
CA THR A 94 3.54 -4.22 0.34
C THR A 94 4.65 -3.26 -0.10
N ASN A 95 5.50 -2.81 0.82
CA ASN A 95 6.63 -1.94 0.53
C ASN A 95 7.68 -2.63 -0.35
N ALA A 96 7.96 -3.91 -0.12
CA ALA A 96 8.91 -4.66 -0.95
C ALA A 96 8.42 -4.73 -2.41
N LEU A 97 7.12 -4.99 -2.61
CA LEU A 97 6.51 -5.02 -3.95
C LEU A 97 6.58 -3.65 -4.64
N TRP A 98 6.32 -2.57 -3.90
CA TRP A 98 6.50 -1.22 -4.42
C TRP A 98 7.96 -0.88 -4.71
N ALA A 99 8.91 -1.30 -3.88
CA ALA A 99 10.33 -1.08 -4.12
C ALA A 99 10.82 -1.80 -5.39
N VAL A 100 10.38 -3.05 -5.60
CA VAL A 100 10.67 -3.79 -6.84
C VAL A 100 10.08 -3.06 -8.04
N HIS A 101 8.83 -2.59 -7.94
CA HIS A 101 8.22 -1.77 -9.00
C HIS A 101 8.99 -0.47 -9.25
N GLY A 102 9.40 0.25 -8.19
CA GLY A 102 10.21 1.46 -8.31
C GLY A 102 11.53 1.21 -9.03
N TYR A 103 12.20 0.10 -8.71
CA TYR A 103 13.44 -0.30 -9.34
C TYR A 103 13.25 -0.64 -10.84
N LEU A 104 12.18 -1.37 -11.18
CA LEU A 104 11.90 -1.75 -12.58
C LEU A 104 11.52 -0.57 -13.48
N PHE A 105 11.00 0.52 -12.91
CA PHE A 105 10.57 1.71 -13.65
C PHE A 105 11.45 2.93 -13.36
N ASP A 106 12.70 2.71 -12.93
CA ASP A 106 13.73 3.74 -12.65
C ASP A 106 13.27 4.89 -11.73
N SER A 107 12.32 4.61 -10.83
CA SER A 107 11.88 5.56 -9.80
C SER A 107 12.71 5.36 -8.53
N TRP A 108 13.93 5.91 -8.56
CA TRP A 108 14.88 5.83 -7.45
C TRP A 108 14.32 6.42 -6.15
N GLU A 109 13.46 7.42 -6.26
CA GLU A 109 12.89 8.09 -5.11
C GLU A 109 11.79 7.27 -4.43
N LEU A 110 11.02 6.50 -5.21
CA LEU A 110 10.04 5.56 -4.68
C LEU A 110 10.75 4.44 -3.91
N CYS A 111 11.88 3.94 -4.43
CA CYS A 111 12.74 3.01 -3.70
C CYS A 111 13.21 3.60 -2.36
N LEU A 112 13.70 4.84 -2.36
CA LEU A 112 14.16 5.54 -1.16
C LEU A 112 13.02 5.69 -0.13
N THR A 113 11.83 6.07 -0.60
CA THR A 113 10.64 6.19 0.24
C THR A 113 10.26 4.85 0.85
N MET A 114 10.27 3.76 0.06
CA MET A 114 9.95 2.42 0.57
C MET A 114 10.97 1.94 1.61
N ILE A 115 12.25 2.29 1.47
CA ILE A 115 13.28 2.01 2.48
C ILE A 115 12.94 2.73 3.80
N VAL A 116 12.65 4.02 3.75
CA VAL A 116 12.29 4.81 4.95
C VAL A 116 11.05 4.25 5.65
N ILE A 117 9.98 3.95 4.90
CA ILE A 117 8.75 3.37 5.45
C ILE A 117 9.02 1.97 6.03
N THR A 118 9.89 1.19 5.42
CA THR A 118 10.28 -0.14 5.91
C THR A 118 11.01 -0.04 7.24
N VAL A 119 12.00 0.86 7.37
CA VAL A 119 12.70 1.13 8.63
C VAL A 119 11.73 1.58 9.72
N ALA A 120 10.83 2.52 9.40
CA ALA A 120 9.82 2.99 10.35
C ALA A 120 8.88 1.86 10.83
N ASN A 121 8.48 0.96 9.94
CA ASN A 121 7.65 -0.19 10.30
C ASN A 121 8.40 -1.22 11.15
N LEU A 122 9.68 -1.49 10.85
CA LEU A 122 10.53 -2.37 11.65
C LEU A 122 10.75 -1.80 13.05
N TYR A 123 11.05 -0.50 13.16
CA TYR A 123 11.19 0.18 14.43
C TYR A 123 9.89 0.13 15.26
N GLY A 124 8.74 0.39 14.62
CA GLY A 124 7.45 0.27 15.28
C GLY A 124 7.11 -1.17 15.73
N LEU A 125 7.53 -2.18 14.96
CA LEU A 125 7.41 -3.59 15.34
C LEU A 125 8.31 -3.93 16.55
N TYR A 126 9.54 -3.42 16.56
CA TYR A 126 10.48 -3.59 17.68
C TYR A 126 9.93 -2.96 18.97
N ARG A 127 9.39 -1.74 18.90
CA ARG A 127 8.77 -1.06 20.05
C ARG A 127 7.56 -1.82 20.60
N LEU A 128 6.72 -2.37 19.73
CA LEU A 128 5.56 -3.17 20.14
C LEU A 128 5.96 -4.49 20.79
N ARG A 129 7.03 -5.13 20.31
CA ARG A 129 7.60 -6.32 20.97
C ARG A 129 8.19 -5.99 22.35
N GLY A 130 8.82 -4.82 22.50
CA GLY A 130 9.30 -4.36 23.81
C GLY A 130 8.17 -4.08 24.82
N ALA A 131 7.04 -3.56 24.36
CA ALA A 131 5.88 -3.28 25.21
C ALA A 131 5.16 -4.54 25.72
N THR A 132 5.29 -5.68 25.02
CA THR A 132 4.75 -6.99 25.47
C THR A 132 5.65 -7.73 26.46
N VAL A 133 6.86 -7.24 26.75
CA VAL A 133 7.84 -7.90 27.64
C VAL A 133 7.89 -7.25 29.03
N VAL A 134 6.89 -6.45 29.39
CA VAL A 134 6.72 -5.99 30.78
C VAL A 134 5.68 -6.91 31.45
N PRO A 135 6.11 -7.88 32.30
CA PRO A 135 5.20 -8.55 33.23
C PRO A 135 4.67 -7.60 34.30
#